data_AF-A0A158D2S1-F1
#
_entry.id   AF-A0A158D2S1-F1
#
_cell.length_a   1.000
_cell.length_b   1.000
_cell.length_c   1.000
_cell.angle_alpha   90.00
_cell.angle_beta   90.00
_cell.angle_gamma   90.00
#
_symmetry.space_group_name_H-M   'P 1'
#
loop_
_entity.id
_entity.type
_entity.pdbx_description
1 polymer ?
#
loop_
_entity_poly.entity_id
_entity_poly.type
_entity_poly.pdbx_seq_one_letter_code
_entity_poly.pdbx_strand_id
1 'polypeptide(L)'
;MKIDNKEIRAVASVDSPTQERYEAFGGTYKVVPKERLRAAGWRVTKGMQPVTYRAADTWIDNQTGELLTNSEAKKRGIKLPLVRSTSEKMLDMCECVAACTPTERPFVSFLLGMRNHRGGLVAPLDALLDQWIAIEHPDTSTTNRARKRKQLRAIIERRQLMANETTMARNLMLLNPNMTKQDVIEEGAKRYNLRMRNQSCSRHVESTGQTLSAIRSALPAKN
;
A
#
# COMPACT_ATOMS: atom_id res chain seq x y z
N MET A 1 29.06 -43.11 -6.70
CA MET A 1 28.20 -42.25 -5.85
C MET A 1 26.95 -41.95 -6.65
N LYS A 2 25.81 -42.60 -6.34
CA LYS A 2 24.54 -42.45 -7.06
C LYS A 2 23.74 -41.36 -6.34
N ILE A 3 23.42 -40.29 -7.04
CA ILE A 3 22.57 -39.21 -6.51
C ILE A 3 21.12 -39.59 -6.81
N ASP A 4 20.34 -39.81 -5.76
CA ASP A 4 18.94 -40.21 -5.85
C ASP A 4 18.05 -39.04 -6.32
N ASN A 5 17.52 -39.17 -7.54
CA ASN A 5 16.58 -38.26 -8.20
C ASN A 5 15.15 -38.35 -7.61
N LYS A 6 15.00 -38.28 -6.27
CA LYS A 6 13.68 -38.22 -5.61
C LYS A 6 13.25 -36.81 -5.21
N GLU A 7 14.16 -35.84 -5.14
CA GLU A 7 13.83 -34.49 -4.68
C GLU A 7 13.26 -33.57 -5.78
N ILE A 8 13.39 -33.91 -7.06
CA ILE A 8 12.93 -33.05 -8.17
C ILE A 8 11.41 -33.17 -8.41
N ARG A 9 10.74 -34.20 -7.88
CA ARG A 9 9.29 -34.40 -8.08
C ARG A 9 8.38 -33.62 -7.13
N ALA A 10 8.93 -32.96 -6.09
CA ALA A 10 8.14 -32.17 -5.15
C ALA A 10 7.85 -30.73 -5.61
N VAL A 11 8.45 -30.28 -6.72
CA VAL A 11 8.27 -28.90 -7.25
C VAL A 11 7.19 -28.83 -8.35
N ALA A 12 6.55 -29.96 -8.66
CA ALA A 12 5.56 -30.07 -9.75
C ALA A 12 4.09 -29.88 -9.33
N SER A 13 3.79 -29.57 -8.05
CA SER A 13 2.47 -29.02 -7.71
C SER A 13 2.49 -27.51 -7.95
N VAL A 14 2.46 -27.16 -9.24
CA VAL A 14 2.15 -25.80 -9.68
C VAL A 14 0.71 -25.56 -9.27
N ASP A 15 0.52 -25.00 -8.08
CA ASP A 15 -0.74 -24.39 -7.69
C ASP A 15 -1.04 -23.31 -8.73
N SER A 16 -1.89 -23.69 -9.69
CA SER A 16 -2.53 -22.75 -10.60
C SER A 16 -3.16 -21.67 -9.71
N PRO A 17 -3.12 -20.38 -10.09
CA PRO A 17 -3.86 -19.37 -9.33
C PRO A 17 -5.29 -19.88 -9.21
N THR A 18 -5.77 -20.10 -7.98
CA THR A 18 -7.11 -20.59 -7.70
C THR A 18 -8.06 -19.61 -8.38
N GLN A 19 -8.53 -19.97 -9.58
CA GLN A 19 -9.37 -19.08 -10.36
C GLN A 19 -10.66 -18.96 -9.56
N GLU A 20 -10.99 -17.73 -9.14
CA GLU A 20 -12.23 -17.50 -8.42
C GLU A 20 -13.37 -18.03 -9.29
N ARG A 21 -14.17 -18.94 -8.73
CA ARG A 21 -15.25 -19.61 -9.47
C ARG A 21 -16.21 -18.59 -10.09
N TYR A 22 -16.42 -17.46 -9.43
CA TYR A 22 -17.28 -16.39 -9.91
C TYR A 22 -16.46 -15.14 -10.19
N GLU A 23 -16.55 -14.62 -11.41
CA GLU A 23 -15.89 -13.40 -11.83
C GLU A 23 -16.93 -12.31 -12.15
N ALA A 24 -16.65 -11.06 -11.78
CA ALA A 24 -17.57 -9.96 -12.06
C ALA A 24 -17.56 -9.62 -13.55
N PHE A 25 -18.69 -9.82 -14.23
CA PHE A 25 -18.84 -9.59 -15.67
C PHE A 25 -19.40 -8.20 -15.97
N GLY A 26 -20.53 -7.86 -15.35
CA GLY A 26 -21.21 -6.57 -15.50
C GLY A 26 -21.18 -5.73 -14.22
N GLY A 27 -21.76 -4.54 -14.30
CA GLY A 27 -21.91 -3.69 -13.12
C GLY A 27 -22.71 -2.42 -13.38
N THR A 28 -23.38 -1.93 -12.34
CA THR A 28 -24.04 -0.63 -12.35
C THR A 28 -23.09 0.46 -11.86
N TYR A 29 -23.15 1.64 -12.47
CA TYR A 29 -22.46 2.81 -11.95
C TYR A 29 -23.26 3.41 -10.80
N LYS A 30 -22.63 3.52 -9.64
CA LYS A 30 -23.20 4.14 -8.44
C LYS A 30 -22.45 5.42 -8.10
N VAL A 31 -23.19 6.44 -7.68
CA VAL A 31 -22.62 7.70 -7.23
C VAL A 31 -22.02 7.53 -5.83
N VAL A 32 -20.80 8.03 -5.63
CA VAL A 32 -20.17 8.11 -4.31
C VAL A 32 -20.80 9.27 -3.53
N PRO A 33 -21.29 9.04 -2.30
CA PRO A 33 -21.87 10.10 -1.47
C PRO A 33 -20.88 11.25 -1.21
N LYS A 34 -21.36 12.49 -1.24
CA LYS A 34 -20.53 13.69 -1.07
C LYS A 34 -19.85 13.73 0.30
N GLU A 35 -20.52 13.22 1.33
CA GLU A 35 -20.01 13.10 2.71
C GLU A 35 -18.78 12.21 2.75
N ARG A 36 -18.83 11.09 2.04
CA ARG A 36 -17.71 10.14 1.93
C ARG A 36 -16.52 10.77 1.21
N LEU A 37 -16.78 11.51 0.13
CA LEU A 37 -15.73 12.24 -0.57
C LEU A 37 -15.07 13.28 0.34
N ARG A 38 -15.85 14.03 1.12
CA ARG A 38 -15.30 14.98 2.11
C ARG A 38 -14.47 14.28 3.18
N ALA A 39 -14.94 13.14 3.69
CA ALA A 39 -14.21 12.32 4.66
C ALA A 39 -12.87 11.82 4.10
N ALA A 40 -12.83 11.50 2.80
CA ALA A 40 -11.60 11.16 2.07
C ALA A 40 -10.68 12.37 1.80
N GLY A 41 -11.04 13.58 2.27
CA GLY A 41 -10.27 14.80 2.05
C GLY A 41 -10.48 15.46 0.68
N TRP A 42 -11.47 15.04 -0.10
CA TRP A 42 -11.81 15.72 -1.35
C TRP A 42 -12.57 17.03 -1.13
N ARG A 43 -12.19 18.03 -1.92
CA ARG A 43 -12.87 19.33 -1.97
C ARG A 43 -14.12 19.24 -2.82
N VAL A 44 -15.26 19.00 -2.18
CA VAL A 44 -16.55 18.90 -2.87
C VAL A 44 -17.17 20.29 -3.04
N THR A 45 -17.21 20.80 -4.28
CA THR A 45 -17.86 22.08 -4.65
C THR A 45 -19.24 21.84 -5.27
N LYS A 46 -20.08 22.90 -5.35
CA LYS A 46 -21.46 22.78 -5.86
C LYS A 46 -21.54 22.37 -7.34
N GLY A 47 -20.55 22.75 -8.15
CA GLY A 47 -20.48 22.42 -9.59
C GLY A 47 -19.67 21.18 -9.93
N MET A 48 -19.23 20.40 -8.93
CA MET A 48 -18.41 19.21 -9.16
C MET A 48 -19.24 18.10 -9.80
N GLN A 49 -18.68 17.46 -10.84
CA GLN A 49 -19.29 16.29 -11.45
C GLN A 49 -19.38 15.12 -10.45
N PRO A 50 -20.46 14.32 -10.47
CA PRO A 50 -20.59 13.17 -9.59
C PRO A 50 -19.49 12.15 -9.85
N VAL A 51 -18.83 11.72 -8.78
CA VAL A 51 -17.87 10.62 -8.87
C VAL A 51 -18.63 9.32 -8.77
N THR A 52 -18.43 8.44 -9.75
CA THR A 52 -19.09 7.14 -9.81
C THR A 52 -18.09 6.01 -9.63
N TYR A 53 -18.58 4.88 -9.14
CA TYR A 53 -17.86 3.62 -9.11
C TYR A 53 -18.72 2.52 -9.71
N ARG A 54 -18.06 1.49 -10.28
CA ARG A 54 -18.75 0.33 -10.84
C ARG A 54 -18.98 -0.69 -9.73
N ALA A 55 -20.24 -0.96 -9.41
CA ALA A 55 -20.65 -1.99 -8.48
C ALA A 55 -21.06 -3.24 -9.28
N ALA A 56 -20.41 -4.37 -9.02
CA ALA A 56 -20.75 -5.63 -9.68
C ALA A 56 -22.19 -6.06 -9.35
N ASP A 57 -22.97 -6.32 -10.39
CA ASP A 57 -24.36 -6.76 -10.31
C ASP A 57 -24.59 -8.14 -10.96
N THR A 58 -23.68 -8.52 -11.83
CA THR A 58 -23.71 -9.71 -12.68
C THR A 58 -22.34 -10.37 -12.69
N TRP A 59 -22.36 -11.70 -12.63
CA TRP A 59 -21.21 -12.56 -12.39
C TRP A 59 -21.23 -13.70 -13.38
N ILE A 60 -20.06 -14.15 -13.82
CA ILE A 60 -19.91 -15.36 -14.63
C ILE A 60 -19.38 -16.49 -13.73
N ASP A 61 -20.04 -17.64 -13.74
CA ASP A 61 -19.50 -18.88 -13.16
C ASP A 61 -18.51 -19.46 -14.17
N ASN A 62 -17.22 -19.40 -13.86
CA ASN A 62 -16.13 -19.86 -14.72
C ASN A 62 -16.14 -21.40 -14.94
N GLN A 63 -16.90 -22.15 -14.14
CA GLN A 63 -17.04 -23.60 -14.32
C GLN A 63 -18.17 -23.98 -15.28
N THR A 64 -19.27 -23.23 -15.27
CA THR A 64 -20.48 -23.55 -16.05
C THR A 64 -20.70 -22.61 -17.23
N GLY A 65 -20.06 -21.45 -17.24
CA GLY A 65 -20.32 -20.35 -18.17
C GLY A 65 -21.63 -19.60 -17.88
N GLU A 66 -22.33 -19.91 -16.78
CA GLU A 66 -23.60 -19.26 -16.45
C GLU A 66 -23.39 -17.83 -15.96
N LEU A 67 -24.26 -16.92 -16.41
CA LEU A 67 -24.37 -15.58 -15.86
C LEU A 67 -25.37 -15.56 -14.70
N LEU A 68 -24.95 -15.00 -13.57
CA LEU A 68 -25.71 -14.91 -12.34
C LEU A 68 -25.82 -13.45 -11.89
N THR A 69 -27.02 -13.04 -11.54
CA THR A 69 -27.24 -11.77 -10.83
C THR A 69 -27.02 -11.94 -9.32
N ASN A 70 -26.75 -10.83 -8.61
CA ASN A 70 -26.64 -10.84 -7.14
C ASN A 70 -27.87 -11.46 -6.45
N SER A 71 -29.07 -11.22 -6.99
CA SER A 71 -30.32 -11.74 -6.42
C SER A 71 -30.48 -13.25 -6.64
N GLU A 72 -30.09 -13.76 -7.81
CA GLU A 72 -30.09 -15.19 -8.12
C GLU A 72 -29.06 -15.95 -7.29
N ALA A 73 -27.84 -15.43 -7.19
CA ALA A 73 -26.81 -16.02 -6.34
C ALA A 73 -27.28 -16.12 -4.88
N LYS A 74 -27.93 -15.06 -4.36
CA LYS A 74 -28.52 -15.08 -3.01
C LYS A 74 -29.62 -16.13 -2.86
N LYS A 75 -30.53 -16.26 -3.86
CA LYS A 75 -31.58 -17.30 -3.86
C LYS A 75 -31.00 -18.71 -3.88
N ARG A 76 -29.88 -18.91 -4.59
CA ARG A 76 -29.15 -20.20 -4.67
C ARG A 76 -28.21 -20.45 -3.47
N GLY A 77 -28.14 -19.53 -2.50
CA GLY A 77 -27.23 -19.63 -1.35
C GLY A 77 -25.74 -19.48 -1.72
N ILE A 78 -25.43 -18.98 -2.91
CA ILE A 78 -24.07 -18.81 -3.42
C ILE A 78 -23.45 -17.56 -2.79
N LYS A 79 -22.27 -17.72 -2.18
CA LYS A 79 -21.47 -16.60 -1.67
C LYS A 79 -20.57 -16.05 -2.79
N LEU A 80 -20.99 -14.96 -3.41
CA LEU A 80 -20.20 -14.24 -4.40
C LEU A 80 -18.99 -13.55 -3.75
N PRO A 81 -17.84 -13.46 -4.44
CA PRO A 81 -16.69 -12.70 -3.95
C PRO A 81 -17.04 -11.23 -3.70
N LEU A 82 -16.42 -10.61 -2.70
CA LEU A 82 -16.57 -9.18 -2.48
C LEU A 82 -15.64 -8.42 -3.43
N VAL A 83 -16.05 -8.26 -4.69
CA VAL A 83 -15.31 -7.46 -5.67
C VAL A 83 -15.63 -5.99 -5.44
N ARG A 84 -14.68 -5.27 -4.84
CA ARG A 84 -14.72 -3.82 -4.70
C ARG A 84 -13.89 -3.18 -5.79
N SER A 85 -14.40 -2.10 -6.36
CA SER A 85 -13.67 -1.33 -7.37
C SER A 85 -12.39 -0.74 -6.78
N THR A 86 -11.35 -0.59 -7.61
CA THR A 86 -10.08 0.04 -7.20
C THR A 86 -10.31 1.45 -6.67
N SER A 87 -11.25 2.20 -7.26
CA SER A 87 -11.64 3.54 -6.82
C SER A 87 -12.22 3.54 -5.41
N GLU A 88 -13.07 2.58 -5.06
CA GLU A 88 -13.59 2.46 -3.69
C GLU A 88 -12.52 2.09 -2.68
N LYS A 89 -11.61 1.19 -3.04
CA LYS A 89 -10.46 0.85 -2.18
C LYS A 89 -9.54 2.06 -2.00
N MET A 90 -9.42 2.91 -3.02
CA MET A 90 -8.68 4.17 -2.93
C MET A 90 -9.33 5.15 -1.95
N LEU A 91 -10.66 5.28 -2.01
CA LEU A 91 -11.40 6.14 -1.08
C LEU A 91 -11.22 5.70 0.37
N ASP A 92 -11.31 4.40 0.67
CA ASP A 92 -11.10 3.88 2.02
C ASP A 92 -9.72 4.22 2.58
N MET A 93 -8.68 4.18 1.73
CA MET A 93 -7.34 4.59 2.15
C MET A 93 -7.25 6.08 2.43
N CYS A 94 -7.84 6.91 1.58
CA CYS A 94 -7.87 8.35 1.79
C CYS A 94 -8.63 8.71 3.06
N GLU A 95 -9.75 8.05 3.33
CA GLU A 95 -10.52 8.18 4.59
C GLU A 95 -9.67 7.75 5.79
N CYS A 96 -8.96 6.62 5.69
CA CYS A 96 -8.05 6.14 6.73
C CYS A 96 -6.97 7.19 7.07
N VAL A 97 -6.32 7.77 6.04
CA VAL A 97 -5.32 8.82 6.23
C VAL A 97 -5.93 10.09 6.79
N ALA A 98 -7.08 10.53 6.29
CA ALA A 98 -7.75 11.75 6.74
C ALA A 98 -8.18 11.67 8.21
N ALA A 99 -8.63 10.50 8.67
CA ALA A 99 -9.01 10.20 10.06
C ALA A 99 -7.81 10.17 11.03
N CYS A 100 -6.57 10.15 10.52
CA CYS A 100 -5.37 10.22 11.34
C CYS A 100 -5.10 11.63 11.83
N THR A 101 -4.46 11.75 13.00
CA THR A 101 -4.00 13.06 13.51
C THR A 101 -2.93 13.63 12.57
N PRO A 102 -2.73 14.96 12.53
CA PRO A 102 -1.70 15.57 11.68
C PRO A 102 -0.30 14.99 11.89
N THR A 103 0.02 14.56 13.11
CA THR A 103 1.30 13.92 13.46
C THR A 103 1.43 12.47 13.00
N GLU A 104 0.32 11.75 12.86
CA GLU A 104 0.29 10.35 12.41
C GLU A 104 0.26 10.21 10.90
N ARG A 105 -0.38 11.17 10.20
CA ARG A 105 -0.60 11.15 8.75
C ARG A 105 0.65 10.83 7.92
N PRO A 106 1.83 11.44 8.18
CA PRO A 106 3.02 11.13 7.39
C PRO A 106 3.43 9.66 7.50
N PHE A 107 3.42 9.12 8.72
CA PHE A 107 3.76 7.72 8.99
C PHE A 107 2.75 6.75 8.37
N VAL A 108 1.45 7.01 8.54
CA VAL A 108 0.38 6.16 7.98
C VAL A 108 0.44 6.16 6.45
N SER A 109 0.67 7.33 5.84
CA SER A 109 0.82 7.46 4.39
C SER A 109 2.07 6.73 3.89
N PHE A 110 3.17 6.83 4.63
CA PHE A 110 4.39 6.05 4.36
C PHE A 110 4.09 4.55 4.36
N LEU A 111 3.47 4.04 5.42
CA LEU A 111 3.22 2.60 5.57
C LEU A 111 2.29 2.09 4.46
N LEU A 112 1.23 2.83 4.13
CA LEU A 112 0.34 2.52 3.00
C LEU A 112 1.07 2.54 1.65
N GLY A 113 2.08 3.39 1.47
CA GLY A 113 2.94 3.41 0.29
C GLY A 113 3.91 2.23 0.19
N MET A 114 4.23 1.58 1.31
CA MET A 114 5.12 0.42 1.38
C MET A 114 4.39 -0.92 1.22
N ARG A 115 3.14 -0.92 0.74
CA ARG A 115 2.42 -2.15 0.38
C ARG A 115 2.83 -2.67 -0.99
N ASN A 116 2.84 -3.98 -1.18
CA ASN A 116 2.93 -4.60 -2.50
C ASN A 116 1.53 -4.78 -3.10
N HIS A 117 1.44 -5.07 -4.40
CA HIS A 117 0.14 -5.35 -5.04
C HIS A 117 -0.41 -6.76 -4.75
N ARG A 118 0.13 -7.49 -3.76
CA ARG A 118 -0.44 -8.72 -3.20
C ARG A 118 -1.05 -8.53 -1.81
N GLY A 119 -1.16 -7.29 -1.32
CA GLY A 119 -1.79 -6.97 -0.05
C GLY A 119 -0.87 -7.11 1.17
N GLY A 120 0.39 -7.47 0.97
CA GLY A 120 1.44 -7.47 1.99
C GLY A 120 2.30 -6.22 1.96
N LEU A 121 3.30 -6.16 2.83
CA LEU A 121 4.34 -5.15 2.80
C LEU A 121 5.47 -5.52 1.80
N VAL A 122 6.16 -4.52 1.28
CA VAL A 122 7.34 -4.73 0.40
C VAL A 122 8.59 -5.20 1.17
N ALA A 123 8.59 -5.03 2.49
CA ALA A 123 9.65 -5.49 3.40
C ALA A 123 9.02 -5.83 4.77
N PRO A 124 9.73 -6.58 5.63
CA PRO A 124 9.26 -6.86 6.99
C PRO A 124 8.93 -5.58 7.76
N LEU A 125 7.88 -5.62 8.59
CA LEU A 125 7.40 -4.44 9.31
C LEU A 125 8.52 -3.74 10.09
N ASP A 126 9.35 -4.48 10.82
CA ASP A 126 10.45 -3.89 11.60
C ASP A 126 11.45 -3.12 10.75
N ALA A 127 11.78 -3.63 9.57
CA ALA A 127 12.68 -2.93 8.65
C ALA A 127 12.06 -1.62 8.15
N LEU A 128 10.74 -1.61 7.89
CA LEU A 128 10.02 -0.39 7.50
C LEU A 128 9.92 0.62 8.64
N LEU A 129 9.73 0.16 9.88
CA LEU A 129 9.73 1.03 11.06
C LEU A 129 11.09 1.68 11.26
N ASP A 130 12.17 0.91 11.14
CA ASP A 130 13.54 1.42 11.23
C ASP A 130 13.85 2.39 10.10
N GLN A 131 13.40 2.09 8.89
CA GLN A 131 13.54 2.99 7.75
C GLN A 131 12.81 4.31 7.98
N TRP A 132 11.57 4.28 8.47
CA TRP A 132 10.83 5.48 8.80
C TRP A 132 11.54 6.32 9.86
N ILE A 133 11.99 5.69 10.95
CA ILE A 133 12.71 6.38 12.03
C ILE A 133 14.01 7.01 11.50
N ALA A 134 14.75 6.31 10.63
CA ALA A 134 15.97 6.84 10.04
C ALA A 134 15.71 8.04 9.11
N ILE A 135 14.55 8.10 8.46
CA ILE A 135 14.16 9.22 7.59
C ILE A 135 13.68 10.42 8.41
N GLU A 136 12.75 10.20 9.33
CA GLU A 136 12.06 11.28 10.05
C GLU A 136 12.87 11.78 11.26
N HIS A 137 13.74 10.92 11.81
CA HIS A 137 14.49 11.20 13.03
C HIS A 137 15.94 10.70 12.95
N PRO A 138 16.76 11.25 12.03
CA PRO A 138 18.11 10.75 11.74
C PRO A 138 19.04 10.70 12.97
N ASP A 139 18.93 11.70 13.86
CA ASP A 139 19.81 11.86 15.03
C ASP A 139 19.37 11.05 16.26
N THR A 140 18.38 10.16 16.10
CA THR A 140 17.84 9.40 17.22
C THR A 140 18.82 8.32 17.68
N SER A 141 19.25 8.42 18.94
CA SER A 141 20.04 7.38 19.61
C SER A 141 19.33 6.03 19.63
N THR A 142 20.09 4.93 19.65
CA THR A 142 19.58 3.55 19.59
C THR A 142 18.49 3.26 20.63
N THR A 143 18.66 3.70 21.88
CA THR A 143 17.66 3.55 22.95
C THR A 143 16.35 4.27 22.64
N ASN A 144 16.42 5.46 22.04
CA ASN A 144 15.23 6.21 21.64
C ASN A 144 14.54 5.59 20.42
N ARG A 145 15.26 4.86 19.55
CA ARG A 145 14.67 4.14 18.42
C ARG A 145 13.72 3.03 18.88
N ALA A 146 14.08 2.26 19.91
CA ALA A 146 13.21 1.22 20.45
C ALA A 146 11.88 1.79 20.98
N ARG A 147 11.95 2.93 21.71
CA ARG A 147 10.75 3.66 22.17
C ARG A 147 9.91 4.13 21.00
N LYS A 148 10.54 4.68 19.95
CA LYS A 148 9.86 5.12 18.73
C LYS A 148 9.18 3.96 18.01
N ARG A 149 9.83 2.80 17.83
CA ARG A 149 9.20 1.60 17.26
C ARG A 149 7.94 1.21 18.02
N LYS A 150 7.99 1.19 19.35
CA LYS A 150 6.82 0.87 20.19
C LYS A 150 5.68 1.87 19.96
N GLN A 151 5.98 3.16 19.86
CA GLN A 151 5.00 4.20 19.54
C GLN A 151 4.37 4.00 18.15
N LEU A 152 5.20 3.69 17.14
CA LEU A 152 4.71 3.44 15.78
C LEU A 152 3.84 2.18 15.70
N ARG A 153 4.22 1.09 16.39
CA ARG A 153 3.39 -0.12 16.50
C ARG A 153 2.04 0.18 17.16
N ALA A 154 2.02 1.03 18.20
CA ALA A 154 0.75 1.46 18.82
C ALA A 154 -0.14 2.29 17.88
N ILE A 155 0.45 3.05 16.94
CA ILE A 155 -0.32 3.73 15.88
C ILE A 155 -0.94 2.70 14.93
N ILE A 156 -0.15 1.70 14.50
CA ILE A 156 -0.61 0.63 13.60
C ILE A 156 -1.81 -0.12 14.18
N GLU A 157 -1.71 -0.52 15.44
CA GLU A 157 -2.74 -1.26 16.16
C GLU A 157 -4.01 -0.43 16.32
N ARG A 158 -3.88 0.79 16.86
CA ARG A 158 -5.01 1.70 17.08
C ARG A 158 -5.74 2.07 15.79
N ARG A 159 -5.03 2.16 14.66
CA ARG A 159 -5.59 2.46 13.34
C ARG A 159 -5.98 1.21 12.54
N GLN A 160 -5.76 0.01 13.11
CA GLN A 160 -6.05 -1.28 12.48
C GLN A 160 -5.50 -1.38 11.06
N LEU A 161 -4.25 -0.93 10.86
CA LEU A 161 -3.65 -0.87 9.51
C LEU A 161 -3.26 -2.23 8.97
N MET A 162 -3.06 -3.21 9.86
CA MET A 162 -2.52 -4.52 9.55
C MET A 162 -3.42 -5.63 10.08
N ALA A 163 -3.54 -6.72 9.33
CA ALA A 163 -4.21 -7.94 9.77
C ALA A 163 -3.26 -8.85 10.57
N ASN A 164 -1.97 -8.83 10.23
CA ASN A 164 -0.88 -9.51 10.94
C ASN A 164 0.44 -8.76 10.66
N GLU A 165 1.58 -9.23 11.16
CA GLU A 165 2.87 -8.51 11.02
C GLU A 165 3.40 -8.36 9.57
N THR A 166 2.77 -9.02 8.59
CA THR A 166 3.21 -9.01 7.17
C THR A 166 2.15 -8.51 6.20
N THR A 167 0.87 -8.49 6.61
CA THR A 167 -0.28 -8.31 5.74
C THR A 167 -1.11 -7.12 6.20
N MET A 168 -1.47 -6.24 5.26
CA MET A 168 -2.30 -5.08 5.54
C MET A 168 -3.74 -5.48 5.90
N ALA A 169 -4.53 -4.59 6.47
CA ALA A 169 -5.96 -4.85 6.63
C ALA A 169 -6.65 -5.00 5.25
N ARG A 170 -7.66 -5.88 5.16
CA ARG A 170 -8.29 -6.27 3.89
C ARG A 170 -8.84 -5.09 3.07
N ASN A 171 -9.37 -4.07 3.75
CA ASN A 171 -9.87 -2.83 3.14
C ASN A 171 -8.75 -1.92 2.60
N LEU A 172 -7.51 -2.11 3.02
CA LEU A 172 -6.33 -1.33 2.60
C LEU A 172 -5.47 -2.06 1.54
N MET A 173 -5.82 -3.30 1.21
CA MET A 173 -5.16 -4.08 0.16
C MET A 173 -5.63 -3.64 -1.23
N LEU A 174 -4.68 -3.26 -2.10
CA LEU A 174 -4.90 -3.23 -3.54
C LEU A 174 -4.24 -4.46 -4.16
N LEU A 175 -5.06 -5.47 -4.44
CA LEU A 175 -4.61 -6.70 -5.08
C LEU A 175 -4.58 -6.50 -6.60
N ASN A 176 -3.43 -6.78 -7.21
CA ASN A 176 -3.31 -7.02 -8.65
C ASN A 176 -3.22 -8.54 -8.87
N PRO A 177 -4.29 -9.19 -9.35
CA PRO A 177 -4.32 -10.65 -9.51
C PRO A 177 -3.31 -11.17 -10.55
N ASN A 178 -2.86 -10.31 -11.46
CA ASN A 178 -1.95 -10.68 -12.56
C ASN A 178 -0.46 -10.57 -12.18
N MET A 179 -0.16 -10.21 -10.93
CA MET A 179 1.21 -9.96 -10.50
C MET A 179 1.96 -11.26 -10.18
N THR A 180 3.09 -11.50 -10.83
CA THR A 180 3.94 -12.68 -10.59
C THR A 180 4.76 -12.53 -9.31
N LYS A 181 5.37 -13.62 -8.83
CA LYS A 181 6.31 -13.56 -7.68
C LYS A 181 7.53 -12.68 -7.99
N GLN A 182 8.00 -12.70 -9.24
CA GLN A 182 9.12 -11.89 -9.71
C GLN A 182 8.78 -10.39 -9.65
N ASP A 183 7.58 -10.01 -10.11
CA ASP A 183 7.13 -8.61 -10.06
C ASP A 183 7.11 -8.07 -8.62
N VAL A 184 6.77 -8.90 -7.63
CA VAL A 184 6.76 -8.49 -6.21
C VAL A 184 8.17 -8.21 -5.71
N ILE A 185 9.14 -9.05 -6.07
CA ILE A 185 10.55 -8.84 -5.72
C ILE A 185 11.07 -7.57 -6.40
N GLU A 186 10.73 -7.35 -7.67
CA GLU A 186 11.10 -6.14 -8.39
C GLU A 186 10.45 -4.88 -7.81
N GLU A 187 9.19 -4.95 -7.41
CA GLU A 187 8.48 -3.85 -6.74
C GLU A 187 9.17 -3.51 -5.41
N GLY A 188 9.51 -4.53 -4.62
CA GLY A 188 10.27 -4.37 -3.40
C GLY A 188 11.63 -3.73 -3.64
N ALA A 189 12.39 -4.23 -4.61
CA ALA A 189 13.70 -3.69 -4.98
C ALA A 189 13.61 -2.24 -5.47
N LYS A 190 12.62 -1.91 -6.32
CA LYS A 190 12.41 -0.54 -6.82
C LYS A 190 12.11 0.43 -5.68
N ARG A 191 11.17 0.10 -4.80
CA ARG A 191 10.75 0.98 -3.70
C ARG A 191 11.77 1.08 -2.58
N TYR A 192 12.50 0.00 -2.30
CA TYR A 192 13.56 0.00 -1.31
C TYR A 192 14.81 0.77 -1.80
N ASN A 193 15.18 0.64 -3.08
CA ASN A 193 16.37 1.31 -3.65
C ASN A 193 16.15 2.81 -3.95
N LEU A 194 14.94 3.22 -4.38
CA LEU A 194 14.66 4.63 -4.72
C LEU A 194 14.83 5.58 -3.53
N ARG A 195 14.51 5.14 -2.31
CA ARG A 195 14.69 5.97 -1.10
C ARG A 195 16.11 5.98 -0.57
N MET A 196 16.91 4.94 -0.81
CA MET A 196 18.35 4.94 -0.50
C MET A 196 19.12 5.91 -1.42
N ARG A 197 18.76 6.01 -2.71
CA ARG A 197 19.42 6.93 -3.67
C ARG A 197 19.19 8.41 -3.35
N ASN A 198 17.99 8.78 -2.87
CA ASN A 198 17.72 10.18 -2.50
C ASN A 198 18.48 10.61 -1.24
N GLN A 199 18.94 9.67 -0.39
CA GLN A 199 19.80 9.99 0.76
C GLN A 199 21.25 10.29 0.36
N SER A 200 21.79 9.61 -0.64
CA SER A 200 23.16 9.87 -1.14
C SER A 200 23.30 11.19 -1.89
N CYS A 201 22.22 11.68 -2.51
CA CYS A 201 22.25 12.94 -3.26
C CYS A 201 22.13 14.18 -2.36
N SER A 202 21.30 14.14 -1.30
CA SER A 202 21.16 15.28 -0.38
C SER A 202 22.39 15.52 0.50
N ARG A 203 23.16 14.49 0.86
CA ARG A 203 24.38 14.67 1.68
C ARG A 203 25.56 15.30 0.92
N HIS A 204 25.57 15.27 -0.41
CA HIS A 204 26.61 15.94 -1.21
C HIS A 204 26.34 17.43 -1.45
N VAL A 205 25.08 17.87 -1.39
CA VAL A 205 24.73 19.29 -1.58
C VAL A 205 24.96 20.11 -0.30
N GLU A 206 24.81 19.50 0.88
CA GLU A 206 25.09 20.18 2.16
C GLU A 206 26.60 20.34 2.44
N SER A 207 27.44 19.41 1.96
CA SER A 207 28.91 19.51 2.08
C SER A 207 29.51 20.59 1.16
N THR A 208 28.93 20.84 -0.01
CA THR A 208 29.38 21.91 -0.91
C THR A 208 28.83 23.28 -0.52
N GLY A 209 27.65 23.34 0.11
CA GLY A 209 27.07 24.58 0.63
C GLY A 209 27.82 25.20 1.82
N GLN A 210 28.39 24.38 2.72
CA GLN A 210 29.19 24.87 3.85
C GLN A 210 30.57 25.42 3.43
N THR A 211 31.11 24.95 2.30
CA THR A 211 32.41 25.44 1.80
C THR A 211 32.29 26.83 1.17
N LEU A 212 31.12 27.17 0.59
CA LEU A 212 30.88 28.47 -0.04
C LEU A 212 30.45 29.58 0.96
N SER A 213 29.87 29.25 2.11
CA SER A 213 29.56 30.25 3.15
C SER A 213 30.79 30.72 3.93
N ALA A 214 31.83 29.88 4.02
CA ALA A 214 33.10 30.22 4.66
C ALA A 214 33.95 31.19 3.82
N ILE A 215 33.80 31.19 2.49
CA ILE A 215 34.56 32.11 1.61
C ILE A 215 33.96 33.52 1.60
N ARG A 216 32.65 33.66 1.85
CA ARG A 216 31.96 34.97 1.82
C ARG A 216 32.12 35.82 3.08
N SER A 217 32.65 35.23 4.16
CA SER A 217 32.89 35.92 5.44
C SER A 217 34.34 36.42 5.61
N ALA A 218 35.21 36.22 4.61
CA ALA A 218 36.63 36.61 4.64
C ALA A 218 36.99 37.79 3.72
N LEU A 219 36.00 38.54 3.19
CA LEU A 219 36.26 39.73 2.39
C LEU A 219 36.06 41.00 3.24
N PRO A 220 37.12 41.80 3.50
CA PRO A 220 36.97 43.05 4.22
C PRO A 220 36.23 44.07 3.35
N ALA A 221 35.21 44.70 3.94
CA ALA A 221 34.50 45.82 3.36
C ALA A 221 35.48 46.96 3.09
N LYS A 222 35.63 47.35 1.83
CA LYS A 222 36.34 48.58 1.45
C LYS A 222 35.38 49.75 1.54
N ASN A 223 35.83 50.79 2.24
CA ASN A 223 35.24 52.14 2.32
C ASN A 223 35.09 52.79 0.95
#